data_AF-A0AAV6AJA9-F1
#
_entry.id   AF-A0AAV6AJA9-F1
#
_cell.length_a   1.000
_cell.length_b   1.000
_cell.length_c   1.000
_cell.angle_alpha   90.00
_cell.angle_beta   90.00
_cell.angle_gamma   90.00
#
_symmetry.space_group_name_H-M   'P 1'
#
loop_
_entity.id
_entity.type
_entity.pdbx_description
1 polymer ?
#
loop_
_entity_poly.entity_id
_entity_poly.type
_entity_poly.pdbx_seq_one_letter_code
_entity_poly.pdbx_strand_id
1 'polypeptide(L)'
;MVYARRRRDSALIDAIEAHKPVQFEGVAWRVVREGRSPLACARAGGRWDDGTFDVLYTAQERDGALAEMYFHLSRGQPVFPSQVRYGLHELKVSMERALKLVDLEALKALGLDTTRYGQLS
;
A
#
# COMPACT_ATOMS: atom_id res chain seq x y z
N MET A 1 -1.69 -21.56 22.35
CA MET A 1 -1.57 -20.18 22.87
C MET A 1 -2.66 -19.35 22.21
N VAL A 2 -3.73 -19.04 22.94
CA VAL A 2 -4.81 -18.20 22.41
C VAL A 2 -4.28 -16.77 22.39
N TYR A 3 -3.96 -16.23 21.23
CA TYR A 3 -3.63 -14.81 21.12
C TYR A 3 -4.88 -14.03 21.57
N ALA A 4 -4.85 -13.48 22.78
CA ALA A 4 -5.86 -12.53 23.21
C ALA A 4 -5.84 -11.39 22.19
N ARG A 5 -6.92 -11.27 21.41
CA ARG A 5 -7.05 -10.25 20.36
C ARG A 5 -6.88 -8.89 21.02
N ARG A 6 -5.72 -8.26 20.79
CA ARG A 6 -5.42 -6.93 21.34
C ARG A 6 -6.59 -6.00 20.97
N ARG A 7 -7.16 -5.34 21.97
CA ARG A 7 -8.24 -4.37 21.76
C ARG A 7 -7.74 -3.34 20.74
N ARG A 8 -8.50 -3.14 19.67
CA ARG A 8 -8.20 -2.10 18.69
C ARG A 8 -8.32 -0.74 19.36
N ASP A 9 -7.47 0.19 18.97
CA ASP A 9 -7.51 1.55 19.47
C ASP A 9 -8.79 2.24 19.00
N SER A 10 -9.68 2.56 19.94
CA SER A 10 -10.95 3.22 19.63
C SER A 10 -10.76 4.64 19.13
N ALA A 11 -9.76 5.37 19.64
CA ALA A 11 -9.53 6.74 19.22
C ALA A 11 -9.04 6.80 17.76
N LEU A 12 -8.21 5.83 17.34
CA LEU A 12 -7.81 5.70 15.95
C LEU A 12 -8.99 5.33 15.04
N ILE A 13 -9.87 4.43 15.48
CA ILE A 13 -11.07 4.06 14.71
C ILE A 13 -11.97 5.29 14.53
N ASP A 14 -12.26 6.02 15.61
CA ASP A 14 -13.09 7.23 15.56
C ASP A 14 -12.47 8.29 14.64
N ALA A 15 -11.14 8.45 14.68
CA ALA A 15 -10.43 9.37 13.79
C ALA A 15 -10.52 8.95 12.32
N ILE A 16 -10.43 7.66 12.01
CA ILE A 16 -10.64 7.14 10.64
C ILE A 16 -12.10 7.37 10.20
N GLU A 17 -13.08 7.07 11.06
CA GLU A 17 -14.50 7.23 10.75
C GLU A 17 -14.91 8.70 10.56
N ALA A 18 -14.21 9.64 11.21
CA ALA A 18 -14.40 11.07 11.01
C ALA A 18 -13.97 11.54 9.61
N HIS A 19 -13.15 10.77 8.87
CA HIS A 19 -12.80 11.10 7.50
C HIS A 19 -13.97 10.78 6.57
N LYS A 20 -14.44 11.80 5.83
CA LYS A 20 -15.46 11.60 4.81
C LYS A 20 -14.92 10.68 3.71
N PRO A 21 -15.52 9.51 3.46
CA PRO A 21 -15.09 8.63 2.38
C PRO A 21 -15.32 9.30 1.03
N VAL A 22 -14.46 9.01 0.08
CA VAL A 22 -14.57 9.49 -1.31
C VAL A 22 -14.82 8.32 -2.25
N GLN A 23 -15.54 8.57 -3.34
CA GLN A 23 -15.55 7.65 -4.47
C GLN A 23 -14.20 7.76 -5.19
N PHE A 24 -13.71 6.63 -5.69
CA PHE A 24 -12.52 6.58 -6.53
C PHE A 24 -12.84 5.77 -7.78
N GLU A 25 -12.63 6.39 -8.94
CA GLU A 25 -12.67 5.73 -10.23
C GLU A 25 -11.45 6.19 -11.03
N GLY A 26 -10.68 5.23 -11.54
CA GLY A 26 -9.48 5.57 -12.28
C GLY A 26 -8.62 4.38 -12.65
N VAL A 27 -7.44 4.71 -13.15
CA VAL A 27 -6.42 3.75 -13.52
C VAL A 27 -5.40 3.62 -12.39
N ALA A 28 -5.00 2.39 -12.11
CA ALA A 28 -3.90 2.06 -11.24
C ALA A 28 -2.91 1.14 -11.97
N TRP A 29 -1.63 1.31 -11.66
CA TRP A 29 -0.54 0.57 -12.23
C TRP A 29 0.03 -0.41 -11.21
N ARG A 30 0.36 -1.61 -11.69
CA ARG A 30 0.97 -2.64 -10.86
C ARG A 30 2.06 -3.38 -11.62
N VAL A 31 3.20 -3.54 -10.97
CA VAL A 31 4.28 -4.40 -11.46
C VAL A 31 4.21 -5.75 -10.75
N VAL A 32 4.21 -6.84 -11.52
CA VAL A 32 4.27 -8.20 -10.97
C VAL A 32 5.28 -9.03 -11.74
N ARG A 33 5.83 -10.06 -11.09
CA ARG A 33 6.70 -11.04 -11.77
C ARG A 33 5.88 -11.78 -12.85
N GLU A 34 6.50 -12.05 -13.99
CA GLU A 34 5.90 -12.83 -15.07
C GLU A 34 5.34 -14.17 -14.55
N GLY A 35 4.14 -14.54 -14.99
CA GLY A 35 3.40 -15.71 -14.50
C GLY A 35 2.51 -15.47 -13.26
N ARG A 36 2.65 -14.34 -12.56
CA ARG A 36 1.71 -13.97 -11.47
C ARG A 36 0.56 -13.13 -12.02
N SER A 37 -0.66 -13.40 -11.57
CA SER A 37 -1.81 -12.56 -11.90
C SER A 37 -1.65 -11.15 -11.29
N PRO A 38 -1.90 -10.08 -12.06
CA PRO A 38 -1.85 -8.70 -11.56
C PRO A 38 -3.01 -8.37 -10.60
N LEU A 39 -4.00 -9.27 -10.45
CA LEU A 39 -5.07 -9.16 -9.46
C LEU A 39 -4.84 -10.05 -8.24
N ALA A 40 -3.76 -10.84 -8.21
CA ALA A 40 -3.45 -11.67 -7.05
C ALA A 40 -2.98 -10.78 -5.88
N CYS A 41 -3.78 -10.73 -4.82
CA CYS A 41 -3.48 -10.02 -3.58
C CYS A 41 -2.26 -10.61 -2.86
N ALA A 42 -1.77 -9.88 -1.86
CA ALA A 42 -0.75 -10.35 -0.92
C ALA A 42 -1.32 -10.34 0.50
N ARG A 43 -0.80 -11.25 1.34
CA ARG A 43 -1.06 -11.34 2.79
C ARG A 43 0.23 -11.36 3.62
N ALA A 44 1.36 -11.03 3.02
CA ALA A 44 2.66 -11.12 3.68
C ALA A 44 2.88 -10.01 4.73
N GLY A 45 1.90 -9.13 4.95
CA GLY A 45 2.09 -7.86 5.64
C GLY A 45 2.75 -6.85 4.71
N GLY A 46 2.43 -5.58 4.93
CA GLY A 46 2.96 -4.48 4.15
C GLY A 46 2.97 -3.20 4.96
N ARG A 47 3.21 -2.07 4.30
CA ARG A 47 3.25 -0.77 4.98
C ARG A 47 1.89 -0.39 5.58
N TRP A 48 0.79 -0.86 4.96
CA TRP A 48 -0.58 -0.49 5.30
C TRP A 48 -1.42 -1.66 5.85
N ASP A 49 -0.83 -2.84 6.05
CA ASP A 49 -1.57 -4.02 6.50
C ASP A 49 -0.74 -4.91 7.42
N ASP A 50 -1.43 -5.63 8.30
CA ASP A 50 -0.86 -6.56 9.28
C ASP A 50 -0.88 -8.02 8.79
N GLY A 51 -1.15 -8.26 7.49
CA GLY A 51 -1.26 -9.59 6.89
C GLY A 51 -2.54 -10.36 7.22
N THR A 52 -3.48 -9.77 7.97
CA THR A 52 -4.72 -10.46 8.35
C THR A 52 -5.78 -10.50 7.25
N PHE A 53 -5.60 -9.74 6.17
CA PHE A 53 -6.52 -9.68 5.02
C PHE A 53 -5.75 -9.51 3.69
N ASP A 54 -6.47 -9.71 2.59
CA ASP A 54 -5.92 -9.56 1.25
C ASP A 54 -5.76 -8.10 0.86
N VAL A 55 -4.56 -7.71 0.44
CA VAL A 55 -4.24 -6.35 0.00
C VAL A 55 -3.63 -6.33 -1.39
N LEU A 56 -4.05 -5.33 -2.17
CA LEU A 56 -3.53 -5.04 -3.50
C LEU A 56 -2.80 -3.69 -3.49
N TYR A 57 -1.48 -3.72 -3.54
CA TYR A 57 -0.65 -2.52 -3.67
C TYR A 57 -0.52 -2.12 -5.14
N THR A 58 -0.84 -0.85 -5.42
CA THR A 58 -0.84 -0.25 -6.76
C THR A 58 -0.43 1.22 -6.67
N ALA A 59 0.01 1.81 -7.79
CA ALA A 59 0.27 3.25 -7.89
C ALA A 59 -0.70 3.91 -8.89
N GLN A 60 -1.09 5.17 -8.69
CA GLN A 60 -1.89 5.89 -9.69
C GLN A 60 -1.06 6.29 -10.92
N GLU A 61 0.25 6.43 -10.75
CA GLU A 61 1.19 6.75 -11.82
C GLU A 61 2.04 5.55 -12.19
N ARG A 62 2.26 5.38 -13.50
CA ARG A 62 3.10 4.31 -14.06
C ARG A 62 4.50 4.30 -13.46
N ASP A 63 5.13 5.46 -13.41
CA ASP A 63 6.51 5.59 -12.95
C ASP A 63 6.62 5.37 -11.43
N GLY A 64 5.56 5.68 -10.67
CA GLY A 64 5.44 5.33 -9.26
C GLY A 64 5.43 3.81 -9.03
N ALA A 65 4.71 3.04 -9.87
CA ALA A 65 4.70 1.58 -9.78
C ALA A 65 6.07 0.96 -10.09
N LEU A 66 6.81 1.56 -11.04
CA LEU A 66 8.18 1.14 -11.36
C LEU A 66 9.13 1.49 -10.20
N ALA A 67 9.06 2.71 -9.66
CA ALA A 67 9.90 3.16 -8.56
C ALA A 67 9.78 2.28 -7.31
N GLU A 68 8.56 1.87 -6.94
CA GLU A 68 8.35 0.95 -5.81
C GLU A 68 8.96 -0.43 -6.05
N MET A 69 8.84 -0.97 -7.27
CA MET A 69 9.50 -2.22 -7.62
C MET A 69 11.03 -2.08 -7.52
N TYR A 70 11.60 -0.99 -8.02
CA TYR A 70 13.04 -0.73 -7.92
C TYR A 70 13.50 -0.60 -6.47
N PHE A 71 12.74 0.11 -5.63
CA PHE A 71 13.00 0.27 -4.21
C PHE A 71 13.02 -1.08 -3.47
N HIS A 72 12.05 -1.96 -3.74
CA HIS A 72 12.01 -3.28 -3.12
C HIS A 72 13.13 -4.21 -3.59
N LEU A 73 13.53 -4.14 -4.86
CA LEU A 73 14.64 -4.94 -5.40
C LEU A 73 16.01 -4.49 -4.86
N SER A 74 16.22 -3.18 -4.72
CA SER A 74 17.49 -2.63 -4.23
C SER A 74 17.72 -2.84 -2.73
N ARG A 75 16.65 -3.04 -1.94
CA ARG A 75 16.74 -3.35 -0.50
C ARG A 75 17.33 -4.72 -0.19
N GLY A 76 17.20 -5.70 -1.09
CA GLY A 76 17.51 -7.10 -0.81
C GLY A 76 18.81 -7.63 -1.42
N GLN A 77 19.26 -7.05 -2.54
CA GLN A 77 20.43 -7.55 -3.27
C GLN A 77 21.22 -6.40 -3.92
N PRO A 78 22.57 -6.41 -3.81
CA PRO A 78 23.42 -5.44 -4.49
C PRO A 78 23.47 -5.65 -6.01
N VAL A 79 22.93 -6.76 -6.52
CA VAL A 79 22.90 -7.10 -7.95
C VAL A 79 21.45 -7.26 -8.38
N PHE A 80 21.08 -6.56 -9.45
CA PHE A 80 19.74 -6.67 -10.04
C PHE A 80 19.55 -8.08 -10.63
N PRO A 81 18.47 -8.80 -10.32
CA PRO A 81 18.25 -10.13 -10.86
C PRO A 81 18.07 -10.08 -12.39
N SER A 82 19.05 -10.59 -13.15
CA SER A 82 19.09 -10.47 -14.61
C SER A 82 18.11 -11.39 -15.35
N GLN A 83 17.62 -12.45 -14.69
CA GLN A 83 16.71 -13.43 -15.28
C GLN A 83 15.24 -13.23 -14.88
N VAL A 84 14.97 -12.35 -13.91
CA VAL A 84 13.60 -12.15 -13.43
C VAL A 84 12.90 -11.13 -14.32
N ARG A 85 11.83 -11.56 -14.97
CA ARG A 85 11.01 -10.73 -15.85
C ARG A 85 9.80 -10.22 -15.09
N TYR A 86 9.49 -8.95 -15.28
CA TYR A 86 8.37 -8.27 -14.64
C TYR A 86 7.43 -7.71 -15.71
N GLY A 87 6.14 -7.87 -15.49
CA GLY A 87 5.07 -7.26 -16.28
C GLY A 87 4.55 -6.02 -15.56
N LEU A 88 4.35 -4.94 -16.32
CA LEU A 88 3.63 -3.76 -15.88
C LEU A 88 2.21 -3.83 -16.41
N HIS A 89 1.24 -3.71 -15.52
CA HIS A 89 -0.18 -3.86 -15.82
C HIS A 89 -0.96 -2.61 -15.46
N GLU A 90 -1.87 -2.23 -16.36
CA GLU A 90 -2.88 -1.22 -16.13
C GLU A 90 -4.15 -1.88 -15.57
N LEU A 91 -4.67 -1.34 -14.47
CA LEU A 91 -5.86 -1.82 -13.79
C LEU A 91 -6.90 -0.71 -13.77
N LYS A 92 -8.12 -1.02 -14.21
CA LYS A 92 -9.27 -0.14 -14.00
C LYS A 92 -9.86 -0.42 -12.64
N VAL A 93 -9.96 0.61 -11.80
CA VAL A 93 -10.39 0.50 -10.41
C VAL A 93 -11.59 1.42 -10.20
N SER A 94 -12.64 0.88 -9.59
CA SER A 94 -13.80 1.62 -9.12
C SER A 94 -14.10 1.22 -7.68
N MET A 95 -14.26 2.20 -6.82
CA MET A 95 -14.53 2.04 -5.39
C MET A 95 -15.54 3.09 -4.95
N GLU A 96 -16.62 2.64 -4.29
CA GLU A 96 -17.65 3.55 -3.78
C GLU A 96 -17.19 4.33 -2.54
N ARG A 97 -16.29 3.73 -1.75
CA ARG A 97 -15.81 4.28 -0.49
C ARG A 97 -14.31 4.00 -0.34
N ALA A 98 -13.51 5.04 -0.49
CA ALA A 98 -12.08 5.04 -0.26
C ALA A 98 -11.72 6.06 0.82
N LEU A 99 -10.73 5.72 1.65
CA LEU A 99 -10.10 6.65 2.57
C LEU A 99 -8.99 7.39 1.81
N LYS A 100 -9.07 8.73 1.75
CA LYS A 100 -8.11 9.56 1.03
C LYS A 100 -7.10 10.16 2.02
N LEU A 101 -5.90 9.59 2.07
CA LEU A 101 -4.76 10.06 2.88
C LEU A 101 -3.65 10.57 1.95
N VAL A 102 -3.78 11.81 1.46
CA VAL A 102 -2.85 12.37 0.45
C VAL A 102 -1.98 13.50 0.98
N ASP A 103 -2.25 13.99 2.18
CA ASP A 103 -1.50 15.08 2.82
C ASP A 103 -1.04 14.69 4.23
N LEU A 104 -0.03 15.41 4.71
CA LEU A 104 0.59 15.15 6.01
C LEU A 104 -0.34 15.46 7.18
N GLU A 105 -1.28 16.40 7.02
CA GLU A 105 -2.21 16.75 8.08
C GLU A 105 -3.21 15.63 8.33
N ALA A 106 -3.73 14.99 7.28
CA ALA A 106 -4.56 13.79 7.38
C ALA A 106 -3.82 12.64 8.09
N LEU A 107 -2.55 12.41 7.76
CA LEU A 107 -1.75 11.38 8.42
C LEU A 107 -1.48 11.70 9.89
N LYS A 108 -1.17 12.96 10.20
CA LYS A 108 -0.96 13.45 11.56
C LYS A 108 -2.22 13.35 12.40
N ALA A 109 -3.40 13.62 11.82
CA ALA A 109 -4.69 13.46 12.48
C ALA A 109 -4.98 12.00 12.88
N LEU A 110 -4.39 11.03 12.17
CA LEU A 110 -4.43 9.61 12.51
C LEU A 110 -3.33 9.18 13.51
N GLY A 111 -2.54 10.12 14.03
CA GLY A 111 -1.50 9.85 15.00
C GLY A 111 -0.15 9.43 14.40
N LEU A 112 0.06 9.60 13.10
CA LEU A 112 1.37 9.40 12.50
C LEU A 112 2.33 10.51 12.94
N ASP A 113 3.53 10.15 13.40
CA ASP A 113 4.60 11.12 13.64
C ASP A 113 5.16 11.62 12.31
N THR A 114 4.84 12.87 11.96
CA THR A 114 5.29 13.51 10.72
C THR A 114 6.61 14.28 10.88
N THR A 115 7.20 14.34 12.09
CA THR A 115 8.43 15.12 12.34
C THR A 115 9.65 14.59 11.58
N ARG A 116 9.63 13.31 11.23
CA ARG A 116 10.69 12.63 10.45
C ARG A 116 10.26 12.26 9.04
N TYR A 117 9.21 12.89 8.53
CA TYR A 117 8.72 12.62 7.18
C TYR A 117 9.83 12.82 6.13
N GLY A 118 9.89 11.90 5.16
CA GLY A 118 10.92 11.90 4.10
C GLY A 118 12.24 11.21 4.48
N GLN A 119 12.39 10.75 5.73
CA GLN A 119 13.54 9.94 6.14
C GLN A 119 13.25 8.45 5.93
N LEU A 120 14.23 7.71 5.40
CA LEU A 120 14.16 6.25 5.39
C LEU A 120 14.25 5.73 6.83
N SER A 121 13.35 4.79 7.16
CA SER A 121 13.37 4.00 8.40
C SER A 121 14.10 2.68 8.21
#